data_AF-A0A947AQQ0-F1
#
_entry.id   AF-A0A947AQQ0-F1
#
_cell.length_a   1.000
_cell.length_b   1.000
_cell.length_c   1.000
_cell.angle_alpha   90.00
_cell.angle_beta   90.00
_cell.angle_gamma   90.00
#
_symmetry.space_group_name_H-M   'P 1'
#
loop_
_entity.id
_entity.type
_entity.pdbx_description
1 polymer ?
#
loop_
_entity_poly.entity_id
_entity_poly.type
_entity_poly.pdbx_seq_one_letter_code
_entity_poly.pdbx_strand_id
1 'polypeptide(L)'
;MTSDNWSEKRQFARACFDWPVTLISSKGSTIHGQVMDISRGGTLVHIETKLKINEEVKLAIEIPDFDDAILAVGEVKRINRVLNLDEQKSSDSYELGISFTEISAEDCRYFSGNLAPEWQDPVTWNEWPEKMDMPAQTIEKVSSQNKSLKWAIGVICLAGLVLIATLFFQSLSKNPAVAVEKEVPQDELRILSDRMSSKIESMRESYQQQAAAITEIEKRLARMEDGSISETKIDEIRTLLEALSVELKQIKTNLTEQQAAISNPPNPAPPKKVT
;
A
#
# COMPACT_ATOMS: atom_id res chain seq x y z
N MET A 1 11.58 -37.93 -26.48
CA MET A 1 11.93 -36.69 -25.75
C MET A 1 11.13 -35.56 -26.38
N THR A 2 9.92 -35.33 -25.89
CA THR A 2 9.09 -34.20 -26.31
C THR A 2 9.52 -33.01 -25.45
N SER A 3 10.18 -32.04 -26.05
CA SER A 3 10.40 -30.74 -25.42
C SER A 3 9.01 -30.11 -25.23
N ASP A 4 8.49 -30.20 -24.01
CA ASP A 4 7.23 -29.56 -23.65
C ASP A 4 7.34 -28.05 -23.93
N ASN A 5 6.59 -27.57 -24.92
CA ASN A 5 6.54 -26.18 -25.31
C ASN A 5 5.69 -25.39 -24.29
N TRP A 6 6.21 -25.19 -23.08
CA TRP A 6 5.51 -24.48 -22.00
C TRP A 6 5.24 -23.00 -22.30
N SER A 7 5.91 -22.44 -23.32
CA SER A 7 5.73 -21.09 -23.85
C SER A 7 4.38 -20.88 -24.52
N GLU A 8 3.80 -21.92 -25.15
CA GLU A 8 2.62 -21.79 -26.02
C GLU A 8 1.27 -21.68 -25.28
N LYS A 9 1.24 -21.87 -23.96
CA LYS A 9 -0.01 -21.83 -23.15
C LYS A 9 -0.16 -20.58 -22.29
N ARG A 10 0.81 -19.66 -22.31
CA ARG A 10 0.81 -18.50 -21.42
C ARG A 10 0.14 -17.32 -22.10
N GLN A 11 -0.83 -16.73 -21.42
CA GLN A 11 -1.58 -15.57 -21.92
C GLN A 11 -0.81 -14.25 -21.75
N PHE A 12 0.10 -14.17 -20.78
CA PHE A 12 0.80 -12.93 -20.43
C PHE A 12 2.31 -13.17 -20.26
N ALA A 13 3.10 -12.20 -20.73
CA ALA A 13 4.53 -12.13 -20.46
C ALA A 13 4.80 -11.96 -18.95
N ARG A 14 5.90 -12.55 -18.50
CA ARG A 14 6.33 -12.54 -17.10
C ARG A 14 7.68 -11.87 -16.98
N ALA A 15 7.82 -11.04 -15.96
CA ALA A 15 9.09 -10.49 -15.56
C ALA A 15 9.54 -11.16 -14.26
N CYS A 16 10.83 -11.46 -14.18
CA CYS A 16 11.43 -12.03 -12.98
C CYS A 16 11.90 -10.90 -12.06
N PHE A 17 11.39 -10.89 -10.84
CA PHE A 17 11.80 -9.95 -9.80
C PHE A 17 12.00 -10.71 -8.51
N ASP A 18 12.90 -10.23 -7.65
CA ASP A 18 13.08 -10.70 -6.28
C ASP A 18 12.51 -9.66 -5.31
N TRP A 19 11.20 -9.40 -5.45
CA TRP A 19 10.51 -8.38 -4.67
C TRP A 19 9.85 -8.96 -3.42
N PRO A 20 9.89 -8.25 -2.28
CA PRO A 20 9.16 -8.66 -1.09
C PRO A 20 7.66 -8.72 -1.36
N VAL A 21 6.99 -9.72 -0.80
CA VAL A 21 5.53 -9.79 -0.82
C VAL A 21 4.99 -10.19 0.54
N THR A 22 3.92 -9.50 0.94
CA THR A 22 3.11 -9.86 2.09
C THR A 22 1.77 -10.40 1.61
N LEU A 23 1.40 -11.58 2.11
CA LEU A 23 0.11 -12.22 1.85
C LEU A 23 -0.73 -12.22 3.12
N ILE A 24 -2.02 -11.99 2.97
CA ILE A 24 -3.02 -12.18 4.02
C ILE A 24 -3.94 -13.30 3.56
N SER A 25 -3.90 -14.43 4.29
CA SER A 25 -4.75 -15.58 3.98
C SER A 25 -6.22 -15.28 4.28
N SER A 26 -7.12 -16.10 3.74
CA SER A 26 -8.54 -16.13 4.09
C SER A 26 -8.82 -16.23 5.61
N LYS A 27 -7.86 -16.75 6.39
CA LYS A 27 -7.93 -16.87 7.85
C LYS A 27 -7.38 -15.65 8.59
N GLY A 28 -6.92 -14.63 7.87
CA GLY A 28 -6.31 -13.42 8.42
C GLY A 28 -4.85 -13.57 8.85
N SER A 29 -4.20 -14.71 8.55
CA SER A 29 -2.78 -14.89 8.87
C SER A 29 -1.90 -14.16 7.86
N THR A 30 -1.00 -13.32 8.36
CA THR A 30 0.02 -12.65 7.55
C THR A 30 1.18 -13.59 7.27
N ILE A 31 1.59 -13.69 6.00
CA ILE A 31 2.67 -14.54 5.52
C ILE A 31 3.59 -13.66 4.68
N HIS A 32 4.89 -13.73 4.96
CA HIS A 32 5.91 -13.04 4.17
C HIS A 32 6.54 -14.00 3.15
N GLY A 33 6.91 -13.46 2.01
CA GLY A 33 7.52 -14.20 0.91
C GLY A 33 8.30 -13.32 -0.04
N GLN A 34 8.75 -13.93 -1.12
CA GLN A 34 9.40 -13.25 -2.24
C GLN A 34 8.68 -13.58 -3.54
N VAL A 35 8.40 -12.57 -4.35
CA VAL A 35 8.03 -12.77 -5.75
C VAL A 35 9.22 -13.39 -6.47
N MET A 36 8.95 -14.34 -7.36
CA MET A 36 9.93 -14.97 -8.25
C MET A 36 9.68 -14.52 -9.69
N ASP A 37 8.41 -14.50 -10.08
CA ASP A 37 7.95 -13.91 -11.33
C ASP A 37 6.60 -13.22 -11.13
N ILE A 38 6.34 -12.19 -11.95
CA ILE A 38 5.06 -11.49 -11.97
C ILE A 38 4.65 -11.19 -13.40
N SER A 39 3.35 -11.27 -13.64
CA SER A 39 2.69 -10.90 -14.89
C SER A 39 1.40 -10.18 -14.57
N ARG A 40 0.77 -9.64 -15.61
CA ARG A 40 -0.56 -9.02 -15.50
C ARG A 40 -1.64 -9.97 -14.95
N GLY A 41 -1.50 -11.28 -15.16
CA GLY A 41 -2.50 -12.27 -14.74
C GLY A 41 -2.22 -12.93 -13.40
N GLY A 42 -1.07 -12.69 -12.78
CA GLY A 42 -0.68 -13.38 -11.56
C GLY A 42 0.82 -13.37 -11.31
N THR A 43 1.21 -14.03 -10.22
CA THR A 43 2.59 -14.07 -9.73
C THR A 43 2.97 -15.47 -9.25
N LEU A 44 4.25 -15.81 -9.39
CA LEU A 44 4.88 -16.91 -8.69
C LEU A 44 5.57 -16.38 -7.44
N VAL A 45 5.27 -16.95 -6.29
CA VAL A 45 5.80 -16.50 -4.98
C VAL A 45 6.45 -17.66 -4.24
N HIS A 46 7.56 -17.40 -3.57
CA HIS A 46 8.22 -18.31 -2.63
C HIS A 46 7.85 -17.95 -1.18
N ILE A 47 7.35 -18.93 -0.42
CA ILE A 47 7.00 -18.77 1.01
C ILE A 47 7.38 -20.01 1.84
N GLU A 48 7.50 -19.85 3.16
CA GLU A 48 7.75 -20.95 4.10
C GLU A 48 6.46 -21.59 4.64
N THR A 49 5.31 -20.95 4.45
CA THR A 49 4.02 -21.43 4.98
C THR A 49 3.18 -22.08 3.88
N LYS A 50 2.71 -23.30 4.09
CA LYS A 50 1.84 -23.97 3.10
C LYS A 50 0.43 -23.36 3.08
N LEU A 51 -0.02 -22.89 1.91
CA LEU A 51 -1.41 -22.54 1.64
C LEU A 51 -2.17 -23.68 0.96
N LYS A 52 -3.49 -23.56 0.82
CA LYS A 52 -4.31 -24.51 0.06
C LYS A 52 -4.49 -24.06 -1.39
N ILE A 53 -4.63 -25.03 -2.29
CA ILE A 53 -5.09 -24.75 -3.66
C ILE A 53 -6.50 -24.16 -3.58
N ASN A 54 -6.78 -23.19 -4.44
CA ASN A 54 -7.99 -22.38 -4.52
C ASN A 54 -8.25 -21.50 -3.28
N GLU A 55 -7.25 -21.31 -2.42
CA GLU A 55 -7.35 -20.36 -1.32
C GLU A 55 -7.22 -18.93 -1.86
N GLU A 56 -8.17 -18.07 -1.47
CA GLU A 56 -8.10 -16.64 -1.72
C GLU A 56 -7.09 -15.99 -0.77
N VAL A 57 -6.27 -15.10 -1.33
CA VAL A 57 -5.24 -14.34 -0.63
C VAL A 57 -5.26 -12.89 -1.08
N LYS A 58 -5.02 -11.98 -0.15
CA LYS A 58 -4.71 -10.58 -0.46
C LYS A 58 -3.21 -10.41 -0.48
N LEU A 59 -2.68 -9.75 -1.51
CA LEU A 59 -1.25 -9.56 -1.72
C LEU A 59 -0.91 -8.07 -1.68
N ALA A 60 0.23 -7.76 -1.08
CA ALA A 60 0.95 -6.51 -1.22
C ALA A 60 2.37 -6.83 -1.70
N ILE A 61 2.66 -6.54 -2.96
CA ILE A 61 3.98 -6.75 -3.58
C ILE A 61 4.71 -5.42 -3.55
N GLU A 62 5.77 -5.32 -2.77
CA GLU A 62 6.54 -4.09 -2.63
C GLU A 62 7.45 -3.89 -3.84
N ILE A 63 7.56 -2.66 -4.34
CA ILE A 63 8.46 -2.28 -5.43
C ILE A 63 9.56 -1.39 -4.81
N PRO A 64 10.70 -1.97 -4.40
CA PRO A 64 11.71 -1.25 -3.60
C PRO A 64 12.25 0.00 -4.29
N ASP A 65 12.39 -0.04 -5.61
CA ASP A 65 12.96 1.06 -6.40
C ASP A 65 12.06 2.31 -6.43
N PHE A 66 10.78 2.18 -6.07
CA PHE A 66 9.79 3.25 -6.20
C PHE A 66 9.07 3.60 -4.88
N ASP A 67 9.41 2.93 -3.77
CA ASP A 67 8.71 3.07 -2.47
C ASP A 67 7.17 2.97 -2.62
N ASP A 68 6.74 2.02 -3.46
CA ASP A 68 5.33 1.77 -3.75
C ASP A 68 5.02 0.26 -3.69
N ALA A 69 3.75 -0.11 -3.78
CA ALA A 69 3.32 -1.51 -3.76
C ALA A 69 2.15 -1.80 -4.71
N ILE A 70 2.19 -2.96 -5.33
CA ILE A 70 1.07 -3.51 -6.09
C ILE A 70 0.14 -4.25 -5.11
N LEU A 71 -1.11 -3.79 -5.04
CA LEU A 71 -2.15 -4.43 -4.26
C LEU A 71 -3.06 -5.30 -5.14
N ALA A 72 -3.28 -6.55 -4.74
CA ALA A 72 -4.13 -7.48 -5.48
C ALA A 72 -4.86 -8.46 -4.57
N VAL A 73 -5.98 -8.98 -5.06
CA VAL A 73 -6.60 -10.22 -4.57
C VAL A 73 -6.29 -11.31 -5.59
N GLY A 74 -5.93 -12.49 -5.10
CA GLY A 74 -5.64 -13.61 -5.97
C GLY A 74 -6.01 -14.94 -5.36
N GLU A 75 -5.95 -15.97 -6.18
CA GLU A 75 -6.28 -17.34 -5.82
C GLU A 75 -5.09 -18.26 -6.11
N VAL A 76 -4.75 -19.12 -5.14
CA VAL A 76 -3.64 -20.07 -5.29
C VAL A 76 -4.02 -21.16 -6.29
N LYS A 77 -3.42 -21.16 -7.48
CA LYS A 77 -3.70 -22.15 -8.54
C LYS A 77 -2.71 -23.30 -8.57
N ARG A 78 -1.49 -23.11 -8.06
CA ARG A 78 -0.44 -24.12 -8.07
C ARG A 78 0.40 -24.03 -6.81
N ILE A 79 0.85 -25.19 -6.32
CA ILE A 79 1.79 -25.31 -5.19
C ILE A 79 2.86 -26.33 -5.57
N ASN A 80 4.13 -25.93 -5.58
CA ASN A 80 5.25 -26.86 -5.62
C ASN A 80 5.97 -26.80 -4.27
N ARG A 81 6.37 -27.95 -3.73
CA ARG A 81 7.29 -27.99 -2.58
C ARG A 81 8.71 -27.88 -3.12
N VAL A 82 9.48 -26.95 -2.56
CA VAL A 82 10.91 -26.82 -2.84
C VAL A 82 11.66 -27.57 -1.75
N LEU A 83 12.36 -28.63 -2.13
CA LEU A 83 13.23 -29.37 -1.22
C LEU A 83 14.57 -28.65 -1.17
N ASN A 84 14.89 -28.04 -0.03
CA ASN A 84 16.25 -27.58 0.23
C ASN A 84 17.13 -28.81 0.43
N LEU A 85 18.10 -29.00 -0.47
CA LEU A 85 19.10 -30.06 -0.38
C LEU A 85 20.17 -29.75 0.69
N ASP A 86 20.23 -28.52 1.16
CA ASP A 86 21.07 -28.13 2.29
C ASP A 86 20.41 -28.53 3.61
N GLU A 87 20.88 -29.64 4.17
CA GLU A 87 20.40 -30.27 5.43
C GLU A 87 20.39 -29.34 6.66
N GLN A 88 20.96 -28.13 6.55
CA GLN A 88 21.11 -27.18 7.66
C GLN A 88 19.93 -26.21 7.84
N LYS A 89 19.02 -26.08 6.87
CA LYS A 89 17.76 -25.29 7.02
C LYS A 89 16.56 -26.16 6.68
N SER A 90 16.01 -26.80 7.71
CA SER A 90 14.87 -27.71 7.62
C SER A 90 13.49 -27.03 7.47
N SER A 91 13.43 -25.75 7.08
CA SER A 91 12.15 -25.12 6.76
C SER A 91 11.68 -25.58 5.39
N ASP A 92 10.56 -26.32 5.38
CA ASP A 92 9.83 -26.59 4.15
C ASP A 92 9.46 -25.26 3.50
N SER A 93 9.79 -25.13 2.21
CA SER A 93 9.42 -23.95 1.44
C SER A 93 8.60 -24.33 0.21
N TYR A 94 7.79 -23.39 -0.26
CA TYR A 94 6.75 -23.61 -1.26
C TYR A 94 6.79 -22.52 -2.30
N GLU A 95 6.73 -22.92 -3.57
CA GLU A 95 6.41 -22.03 -4.68
C GLU A 95 4.91 -22.05 -4.93
N LEU A 96 4.28 -20.88 -4.88
CA LEU A 96 2.86 -20.69 -5.14
C LEU A 96 2.65 -19.94 -6.45
N GLY A 97 1.92 -20.56 -7.37
CA GLY A 97 1.36 -19.85 -8.51
C GLY A 97 0.02 -19.24 -8.12
N ILE A 98 -0.05 -17.90 -8.06
CA ILE A 98 -1.24 -17.15 -7.66
C ILE A 98 -1.78 -16.42 -8.89
N SER A 99 -3.05 -16.63 -9.21
CA SER A 99 -3.75 -15.90 -10.27
C SER A 99 -4.45 -14.69 -9.67
N PHE A 100 -4.29 -13.51 -10.25
CA PHE A 100 -5.02 -12.33 -9.79
C PHE A 100 -6.49 -12.45 -10.17
N THR A 101 -7.37 -12.26 -9.19
CA THR A 101 -8.83 -12.18 -9.36
C THR A 101 -9.29 -10.72 -9.34
N GLU A 102 -8.62 -9.89 -8.54
CA GLU A 102 -8.86 -8.44 -8.50
C GLU A 102 -7.53 -7.69 -8.42
N ILE A 103 -7.38 -6.66 -9.26
CA ILE A 103 -6.25 -5.73 -9.23
C ILE A 103 -6.77 -4.38 -9.70
N SER A 104 -6.32 -3.30 -9.05
CA SER A 104 -6.81 -1.97 -9.42
C SER A 104 -6.27 -1.53 -10.78
N ALA A 105 -6.99 -0.63 -11.46
CA ALA A 105 -6.50 -0.03 -12.70
C ALA A 105 -5.21 0.79 -12.48
N GLU A 106 -5.05 1.35 -11.28
CA GLU A 106 -3.84 2.05 -10.88
C GLU A 106 -2.66 1.08 -10.78
N ASP A 107 -2.81 -0.04 -10.08
CA ASP A 107 -1.77 -1.07 -9.95
C ASP A 107 -1.46 -1.74 -11.29
N CYS A 108 -2.46 -1.90 -12.15
CA CYS A 108 -2.28 -2.41 -13.51
C CYS A 108 -1.29 -1.59 -14.34
N ARG A 109 -1.11 -0.29 -14.03
CA ARG A 109 -0.19 0.60 -14.76
C ARG A 109 1.26 0.14 -14.68
N TYR A 110 1.63 -0.62 -13.66
CA TYR A 110 2.99 -1.14 -13.51
C TYR A 110 3.35 -2.15 -14.60
N PHE A 111 2.34 -2.81 -15.18
CA PHE A 111 2.51 -3.72 -16.31
C PHE A 111 2.55 -3.02 -17.67
N SER A 112 2.73 -1.69 -17.71
CA SER A 112 2.83 -0.89 -18.95
C SER A 112 4.12 -1.06 -19.76
N GLY A 113 5.06 -1.85 -19.24
CA GLY A 113 6.37 -2.02 -19.87
C GLY A 113 7.44 -1.04 -19.38
N ASN A 114 7.10 -0.18 -18.41
CA ASN A 114 8.06 0.72 -17.76
C ASN A 114 9.00 -0.03 -16.79
N LEU A 115 8.48 -1.06 -16.11
CA LEU A 115 9.28 -1.85 -15.17
C LEU A 115 9.97 -3.05 -15.83
N ALA A 116 9.38 -3.59 -16.90
CA ALA A 116 9.91 -4.75 -17.61
C ALA A 116 9.58 -4.64 -19.11
N PRO A 117 10.58 -4.57 -20.01
CA PRO A 117 10.35 -4.41 -21.44
C PRO A 117 9.45 -5.49 -22.06
N GLU A 118 9.48 -6.71 -21.53
CA GLU A 118 8.64 -7.84 -21.97
C GLU A 118 7.14 -7.62 -21.76
N TRP A 119 6.74 -6.64 -20.95
CA TRP A 119 5.33 -6.23 -20.83
C TRP A 119 4.89 -5.21 -21.87
N GLN A 120 5.80 -4.73 -22.72
CA GLN A 120 5.47 -3.95 -23.91
C GLN A 120 4.88 -4.88 -24.98
N ASP A 121 3.75 -5.50 -24.68
CA ASP A 121 2.99 -6.23 -25.68
C ASP A 121 2.20 -5.20 -26.53
N PRO A 122 2.34 -5.19 -27.87
CA PRO A 122 1.56 -4.30 -28.74
C PRO A 122 0.05 -4.60 -28.73
N VAL A 123 -0.38 -5.67 -28.06
CA VAL A 123 -1.79 -6.05 -27.89
C VAL A 123 -2.46 -5.11 -26.87
N THR A 124 -2.83 -3.94 -27.40
CA THR A 124 -3.93 -3.06 -27.01
C THR A 124 -4.34 -3.12 -25.53
N TRP A 125 -3.81 -2.18 -24.73
CA TRP A 125 -4.39 -1.73 -23.46
C TRP A 125 -5.92 -1.53 -23.49
N ASN A 126 -6.47 -1.32 -24.70
CA ASN A 126 -7.87 -1.05 -24.98
C ASN A 126 -8.76 -2.30 -25.11
N GLU A 127 -8.19 -3.51 -25.17
CA GLU A 127 -8.96 -4.78 -25.25
C GLU A 127 -9.02 -5.52 -23.92
N TRP A 128 -8.74 -4.84 -22.81
CA TRP A 128 -9.17 -5.37 -21.53
C TRP A 128 -10.69 -5.42 -21.55
N PRO A 129 -11.32 -6.60 -21.35
CA PRO A 129 -12.75 -6.64 -21.29
C PRO A 129 -13.13 -5.82 -20.05
N GLU A 130 -13.74 -4.66 -20.25
CA GLU A 130 -14.43 -3.89 -19.18
C GLU A 130 -15.43 -4.78 -18.42
N LYS A 131 -15.71 -5.98 -18.95
CA LYS A 131 -16.47 -7.07 -18.35
C LYS A 131 -15.75 -8.41 -18.57
N MET A 132 -14.81 -8.77 -17.71
CA MET A 132 -14.77 -10.19 -17.34
C MET A 132 -16.12 -10.45 -16.66
N ASP A 133 -16.97 -11.28 -17.29
CA ASP A 133 -18.26 -11.68 -16.73
C ASP A 133 -18.03 -12.44 -15.41
N MET A 134 -17.92 -11.67 -14.33
CA MET A 134 -18.04 -12.19 -12.98
C MET A 134 -19.48 -12.66 -12.78
N PRO A 135 -19.73 -13.88 -12.26
CA PRO A 135 -21.08 -14.28 -11.91
C PRO A 135 -21.64 -13.26 -10.92
N ALA A 136 -22.70 -12.57 -11.36
CA ALA A 136 -23.32 -11.47 -10.66
C ALA A 136 -23.75 -11.88 -9.24
N GLN A 137 -22.95 -11.54 -8.25
CA GLN A 137 -23.47 -11.25 -6.92
C GLN A 137 -23.71 -9.75 -6.85
N THR A 138 -24.97 -9.43 -6.57
CA THR A 138 -25.57 -8.11 -6.58
C THR A 138 -24.80 -7.12 -5.71
N ILE A 139 -23.97 -6.29 -6.33
CA ILE A 139 -23.53 -5.02 -5.75
C ILE A 139 -24.34 -3.93 -6.44
N GLU A 140 -25.23 -3.30 -5.66
CA GLU A 140 -26.01 -2.16 -6.10
C GLU A 140 -25.10 -1.04 -6.64
N LYS A 141 -25.52 -0.50 -7.78
CA LYS A 141 -25.00 0.72 -8.41
C LYS A 141 -24.91 1.86 -7.39
N VAL A 142 -23.69 2.25 -7.03
CA VAL A 142 -23.40 3.62 -6.58
C VAL A 142 -22.45 4.23 -7.59
N SER A 143 -23.03 4.82 -8.64
CA SER A 143 -22.33 5.59 -9.65
C SER A 143 -22.15 7.04 -9.19
N SER A 144 -20.92 7.55 -9.35
CA SER A 144 -20.59 8.96 -9.59
C SER A 144 -21.15 10.01 -8.61
N GLN A 145 -20.83 9.89 -7.33
CA GLN A 145 -20.77 11.03 -6.43
C GLN A 145 -19.95 10.61 -5.22
N ASN A 146 -18.69 11.08 -5.13
CA ASN A 146 -17.93 11.32 -3.88
C ASN A 146 -16.42 11.23 -4.09
N LYS A 147 -15.80 12.36 -4.44
CA LYS A 147 -14.38 12.58 -4.08
C LYS A 147 -14.23 12.91 -2.58
N SER A 148 -15.29 13.36 -1.89
CA SER A 148 -15.24 13.67 -0.44
C SER A 148 -15.37 12.46 0.49
N LEU A 149 -15.95 11.34 0.04
CA LEU A 149 -16.10 10.13 0.86
C LEU A 149 -14.79 9.37 1.04
N LYS A 150 -13.86 9.45 0.08
CA LYS A 150 -12.52 8.86 0.22
C LYS A 150 -11.72 9.52 1.35
N TRP A 151 -11.90 10.82 1.58
CA TRP A 151 -11.28 11.52 2.71
C TRP A 151 -11.97 11.18 4.05
N ALA A 152 -13.29 11.03 4.05
CA ALA A 152 -14.03 10.61 5.23
C ALA A 152 -13.60 9.22 5.74
N ILE A 153 -13.32 8.27 4.83
CA ILE A 153 -12.80 6.94 5.20
C ILE A 153 -11.40 7.04 5.83
N GLY A 154 -10.52 7.89 5.30
CA GLY A 154 -9.20 8.13 5.88
C GLY A 154 -9.26 8.72 7.31
N VAL A 155 -10.15 9.70 7.53
CA VAL A 155 -10.37 10.31 8.85
C VAL A 155 -11.01 9.32 9.84
N ILE A 156 -11.95 8.49 9.38
CA ILE A 156 -12.60 7.46 10.22
C ILE A 156 -11.60 6.36 10.61
N CYS A 157 -10.70 5.94 9.71
CA CYS A 157 -9.66 4.95 10.04
C CYS A 157 -8.65 5.50 11.06
N LEU A 158 -8.25 6.78 10.94
CA LEU A 158 -7.37 7.44 11.91
C LEU A 158 -8.04 7.60 13.28
N ALA A 159 -9.30 8.03 13.33
CA ALA A 159 -10.07 8.10 14.56
C ALA A 159 -10.27 6.71 15.19
N GLY A 160 -10.49 5.68 14.37
CA GLY A 160 -10.58 4.28 14.79
C GLY A 160 -9.28 3.76 15.40
N LEU A 161 -8.11 4.05 14.79
CA LEU A 161 -6.80 3.68 15.34
C LEU A 161 -6.52 4.38 16.68
N VAL A 162 -6.87 5.65 16.82
CA VAL A 162 -6.77 6.38 18.10
C VAL A 162 -7.71 5.79 19.15
N LEU A 163 -8.93 5.40 18.77
CA LEU A 163 -9.87 4.75 19.68
C LEU A 163 -9.39 3.35 20.11
N ILE A 164 -8.82 2.57 19.20
CA ILE A 164 -8.23 1.25 19.51
C ILE A 164 -7.03 1.43 20.44
N ALA A 165 -6.13 2.39 20.17
CA ALA A 165 -4.98 2.67 21.02
C ALA A 165 -5.41 3.11 22.43
N THR A 166 -6.43 3.97 22.54
CA THR A 166 -6.95 4.42 23.85
C THR A 166 -7.66 3.29 24.61
N LEU A 167 -8.42 2.42 23.93
CA LEU A 167 -9.01 1.23 24.56
C LEU A 167 -7.95 0.22 25.00
N PHE A 168 -6.88 0.06 24.23
CA PHE A 168 -5.75 -0.80 24.59
C PHE A 168 -5.04 -0.28 25.85
N PHE A 169 -4.77 1.04 25.92
CA PHE A 169 -4.21 1.70 27.10
C PHE A 169 -5.15 1.62 28.33
N GLN A 170 -6.47 1.76 28.14
CA GLN A 170 -7.42 1.61 29.23
C GLN A 170 -7.55 0.16 29.72
N SER A 171 -7.45 -0.82 28.82
CA SER A 171 -7.45 -2.25 29.16
C SER A 171 -6.23 -2.62 30.00
N LEU A 172 -5.05 -2.06 29.67
CA LEU A 172 -3.83 -2.23 30.47
C LEU A 172 -3.97 -1.67 31.90
N SER A 173 -4.81 -0.65 32.11
CA SER A 173 -5.02 -0.05 33.44
C SER A 173 -5.94 -0.84 34.38
N LYS A 174 -6.71 -1.83 33.90
CA LYS A 174 -7.79 -2.47 34.69
C LYS A 174 -7.48 -3.86 35.24
N ASN A 175 -6.30 -4.42 34.94
CA ASN A 175 -5.88 -5.73 35.48
C ASN A 175 -4.65 -5.58 36.39
N PRO A 176 -4.82 -5.37 37.71
CA PRO A 176 -3.70 -5.28 38.65
C PRO A 176 -3.06 -6.65 39.00
N ALA A 177 -3.36 -7.73 38.26
CA ALA A 177 -3.08 -9.10 38.72
C ALA A 177 -2.02 -9.89 37.94
N VAL A 178 -1.36 -9.32 36.92
CA VAL A 178 -0.24 -10.01 36.24
C VAL A 178 0.91 -9.04 36.01
N ALA A 179 1.66 -8.79 37.08
CA ALA A 179 2.98 -8.18 37.00
C ALA A 179 3.98 -9.24 36.52
N VAL A 180 3.98 -9.51 35.22
CA VAL A 180 5.18 -9.98 34.52
C VAL A 180 5.59 -8.82 33.65
N GLU A 181 6.41 -7.96 34.25
CA GLU A 181 7.08 -6.83 33.63
C GLU A 181 8.03 -7.38 32.57
N LYS A 182 7.50 -7.63 31.35
CA LYS A 182 8.35 -7.73 30.18
C LYS A 182 8.80 -6.30 29.90
N GLU A 183 9.97 -5.95 30.42
CA GLU A 183 10.71 -4.78 30.00
C GLU A 183 10.80 -4.83 28.46
N VAL A 184 10.01 -3.99 27.79
CA VAL A 184 10.21 -3.74 26.37
C VAL A 184 11.62 -3.15 26.27
N PRO A 185 12.56 -3.80 25.58
CA PRO A 185 13.94 -3.35 25.55
C PRO A 185 13.98 -1.91 25.05
N GLN A 186 14.61 -1.01 25.82
CA GLN A 186 14.71 0.42 25.44
C GLN A 186 15.29 0.63 24.04
N ASP A 187 16.08 -0.34 23.55
CA ASP A 187 16.68 -0.32 22.22
C ASP A 187 15.63 -0.46 21.10
N GLU A 188 14.55 -1.24 21.28
CA GLU A 188 13.47 -1.34 20.28
C GLU A 188 12.68 -0.03 20.18
N LEU A 189 12.46 0.64 21.31
CA LEU A 189 11.82 1.96 21.36
C LEU A 189 12.66 3.04 20.66
N ARG A 190 14.00 2.97 20.80
CA ARG A 190 14.92 3.86 20.08
C ARG A 190 14.87 3.64 18.57
N ILE A 191 14.97 2.38 18.12
CA ILE A 191 14.91 2.03 16.69
C ILE A 191 13.59 2.48 16.07
N LEU A 192 12.47 2.30 16.78
CA LEU A 192 11.16 2.74 16.31
C LEU A 192 11.08 4.27 16.23
N SER A 193 11.59 4.97 17.24
CA SER A 193 11.66 6.44 17.27
C SER A 193 12.48 7.00 16.10
N ASP A 194 13.63 6.39 15.81
CA ASP A 194 14.50 6.81 14.70
C ASP A 194 13.83 6.57 13.35
N ARG A 195 13.16 5.43 13.17
CA ARG A 195 12.39 5.13 11.95
C ARG A 195 11.24 6.11 11.75
N MET A 196 10.51 6.46 12.81
CA MET A 196 9.44 7.45 12.75
C MET A 196 9.99 8.85 12.42
N SER A 197 11.11 9.24 13.03
CA SER A 197 11.75 10.53 12.79
C SER A 197 12.23 10.66 11.34
N SER A 198 12.86 9.62 10.80
CA SER A 198 13.25 9.56 9.38
C SER A 198 12.05 9.69 8.43
N LYS A 199 10.95 9.00 8.73
CA LYS A 199 9.72 9.08 7.93
C LYS A 199 9.09 10.48 7.98
N ILE A 200 9.10 11.15 9.13
CA ILE A 200 8.62 12.52 9.28
C ILE A 200 9.46 13.50 8.45
N GLU A 201 10.79 13.34 8.44
CA GLU A 201 11.66 14.23 7.67
C GLU A 201 11.48 14.04 6.16
N SER A 202 11.41 12.78 5.68
CA SER A 202 11.11 12.48 4.28
C SER A 202 9.76 13.07 3.83
N MET A 203 8.73 12.93 4.66
CA MET A 203 7.43 13.58 4.38
C MET A 203 7.57 15.10 4.29
N ARG A 204 8.31 15.72 5.21
CA ARG A 204 8.53 17.17 5.21
C ARG A 204 9.24 17.64 3.93
N GLU A 205 10.26 16.92 3.49
CA GLU A 205 10.97 17.24 2.23
C GLU A 205 10.03 17.16 1.02
N SER A 206 9.20 16.12 0.95
CA SER A 206 8.17 15.98 -0.10
C SER A 206 7.18 17.16 -0.10
N TYR A 207 6.73 17.61 1.07
CA TYR A 207 5.88 18.81 1.18
C TYR A 207 6.57 20.08 0.69
N GLN A 208 7.85 20.26 1.00
CA GLN A 208 8.61 21.42 0.53
C GLN A 208 8.76 21.41 -0.98
N GLN A 209 8.99 20.25 -1.59
CA GLN A 209 9.06 20.09 -3.04
C GLN A 209 7.72 20.42 -3.71
N GLN A 210 6.60 19.92 -3.17
CA GLN A 210 5.26 20.23 -3.70
C GLN A 210 4.93 21.72 -3.62
N ALA A 211 5.25 22.37 -2.49
CA ALA A 211 5.05 23.82 -2.33
C ALA A 211 5.89 24.64 -3.33
N ALA A 212 7.14 24.23 -3.57
CA ALA A 212 8.00 24.86 -4.57
C ALA A 212 7.46 24.69 -5.99
N ALA A 213 6.95 23.50 -6.34
CA ALA A 213 6.34 23.24 -7.64
C ALA A 213 5.09 24.10 -7.87
N ILE A 214 4.21 24.23 -6.88
CA ILE A 214 3.03 25.11 -6.95
C ILE A 214 3.46 26.57 -7.19
N THR A 215 4.46 27.04 -6.45
CA THR A 215 4.98 28.41 -6.60
C THR A 215 5.55 28.65 -8.01
N GLU A 216 6.24 27.68 -8.62
CA GLU A 216 6.74 27.80 -9.99
C GLU A 216 5.59 27.77 -11.02
N ILE A 217 4.54 26.97 -10.79
CA ILE A 217 3.35 26.97 -11.65
C ILE A 217 2.66 28.34 -11.60
N GLU A 218 2.45 28.91 -10.41
CA GLU A 218 1.87 30.26 -10.25
C GLU A 218 2.71 31.31 -10.99
N LYS A 219 4.04 31.25 -10.88
CA LYS A 219 4.96 32.14 -11.60
C LYS A 219 4.91 31.96 -13.12
N ARG A 220 4.67 30.75 -13.62
CA ARG A 220 4.47 30.50 -15.05
C ARG A 220 3.12 31.02 -15.51
N LEU A 221 2.07 30.86 -14.70
CA LEU A 221 0.74 31.39 -14.99
C LEU A 221 0.75 32.92 -15.14
N ALA A 222 1.40 33.61 -14.20
CA ALA A 222 1.55 35.07 -14.25
C ALA A 222 2.33 35.56 -15.49
N ARG A 223 3.24 34.76 -16.03
CA ARG A 223 3.95 35.06 -17.29
C ARG A 223 3.11 34.81 -18.55
N MET A 224 2.07 33.99 -18.45
CA MET A 224 1.20 33.63 -19.57
C MET A 224 -0.01 34.57 -19.72
N GLU A 225 -0.26 35.45 -18.75
CA GLU A 225 -1.36 36.43 -18.77
C GLU A 225 -1.27 37.40 -19.99
N ASP A 226 -0.11 37.49 -20.65
CA ASP A 226 0.14 38.34 -21.82
C ASP A 226 -0.07 37.63 -23.19
N GLY A 227 -0.47 36.34 -23.26
CA GLY A 227 -0.46 35.61 -24.53
C GLY A 227 -1.45 34.44 -24.68
N SER A 228 -2.41 34.61 -25.62
CA SER A 228 -3.19 33.61 -26.38
C SER A 228 -3.95 32.47 -25.67
N ILE A 229 -3.96 32.38 -24.33
CA ILE A 229 -4.75 31.38 -23.61
C ILE A 229 -6.10 32.00 -23.22
N SER A 230 -7.20 31.26 -23.39
CA SER A 230 -8.52 31.79 -22.99
C SER A 230 -8.55 32.01 -21.47
N GLU A 231 -8.99 33.20 -21.07
CA GLU A 231 -9.09 33.64 -19.67
C GLU A 231 -9.79 32.59 -18.78
N THR A 232 -10.80 31.91 -19.32
CA THR A 232 -11.51 30.80 -18.67
C THR A 232 -10.63 29.62 -18.25
N LYS A 233 -9.62 29.26 -19.03
CA LYS A 233 -8.68 28.17 -18.69
C LYS A 233 -7.68 28.62 -17.63
N ILE A 234 -7.31 29.90 -17.64
CA ILE A 234 -6.43 30.47 -16.62
C ILE A 234 -7.14 30.47 -15.26
N ASP A 235 -8.41 30.84 -15.22
CA ASP A 235 -9.22 30.83 -13.99
C ASP A 235 -9.47 29.42 -13.45
N GLU A 236 -9.68 28.42 -14.32
CA GLU A 236 -9.82 27.02 -13.90
C GLU A 236 -8.52 26.50 -13.27
N ILE A 237 -7.37 26.81 -13.87
CA ILE A 237 -6.06 26.44 -13.30
C ILE A 237 -5.81 27.17 -11.97
N ARG A 238 -6.15 28.46 -11.87
CA ARG A 238 -6.03 29.25 -10.64
C ARG A 238 -6.88 28.64 -9.52
N THR A 239 -8.12 28.26 -9.83
CA THR A 239 -9.04 27.61 -8.87
C THR A 239 -8.49 26.26 -8.37
N LEU A 240 -7.92 25.45 -9.27
CA LEU A 240 -7.31 24.17 -8.89
C LEU A 240 -6.05 24.36 -8.03
N LEU A 241 -5.23 25.37 -8.32
CA LEU A 241 -4.05 25.70 -7.51
C LEU A 241 -4.44 26.19 -6.12
N GLU A 242 -5.47 27.03 -5.99
CA GLU A 242 -5.98 27.48 -4.70
C GLU A 242 -6.50 26.31 -3.86
N ALA A 243 -7.27 25.39 -4.47
CA ALA A 243 -7.76 24.20 -3.78
C ALA A 243 -6.60 23.33 -3.25
N LEU A 244 -5.58 23.07 -4.08
CA LEU A 244 -4.39 22.32 -3.67
C LEU A 244 -3.61 23.04 -2.56
N SER A 245 -3.48 24.36 -2.63
CA SER A 245 -2.81 25.18 -1.61
C SER A 245 -3.51 25.09 -0.24
N VAL A 246 -4.84 25.11 -0.23
CA VAL A 246 -5.64 24.94 1.00
C VAL A 246 -5.43 23.55 1.59
N GLU A 247 -5.46 22.50 0.77
CA GLU A 247 -5.24 21.12 1.23
C GLU A 247 -3.85 20.95 1.84
N LEU A 248 -2.81 21.46 1.20
CA LEU A 248 -1.44 21.39 1.73
C LEU A 248 -1.30 22.13 3.07
N LYS A 249 -1.94 23.29 3.24
CA LYS A 249 -1.95 24.01 4.53
C LYS A 249 -2.63 23.19 5.62
N GLN A 250 -3.74 22.53 5.31
CA GLN A 250 -4.43 21.68 6.28
C GLN A 250 -3.56 20.50 6.71
N ILE A 251 -2.92 19.82 5.75
CA ILE A 251 -2.08 18.67 6.06
C ILE A 251 -0.86 19.10 6.90
N LYS A 252 -0.22 20.23 6.57
CA LYS A 252 0.87 20.78 7.37
C LYS A 252 0.44 21.07 8.82
N THR A 253 -0.78 21.59 9.00
CA THR A 253 -1.33 21.88 10.33
C THR A 253 -1.52 20.58 11.12
N ASN A 254 -2.15 19.57 10.51
CA ASN A 254 -2.36 18.27 11.14
C ASN A 254 -1.04 17.59 11.52
N LEU A 255 -0.02 17.67 10.66
CA LEU A 255 1.31 17.11 10.94
C LEU A 255 1.98 17.82 12.12
N THR A 256 1.82 19.15 12.21
CA THR A 256 2.35 19.95 13.32
C THR A 256 1.66 19.61 14.64
N GLU A 257 0.34 19.42 14.63
CA GLU A 257 -0.44 18.99 15.80
C GLU A 257 -0.03 17.59 16.28
N GLN A 258 0.16 16.65 15.34
CA GLN A 258 0.66 15.31 15.67
C GLN A 258 2.05 15.37 16.30
N GLN A 259 2.94 16.21 15.77
CA GLN A 259 4.29 16.37 16.31
C GLN A 259 4.26 17.03 17.70
N ALA A 260 3.38 18.00 17.93
CA ALA A 260 3.18 18.60 19.25
C ALA A 260 2.69 17.58 20.29
N ALA A 261 1.74 16.71 19.90
CA ALA A 261 1.21 15.66 20.77
C ALA A 261 2.27 14.62 21.17
N ILE A 262 3.23 14.32 20.28
CA ILE A 262 4.35 13.42 20.58
C ILE A 262 5.36 14.11 21.52
N SER A 263 5.65 15.40 21.29
CA SER A 263 6.64 16.14 22.09
C SER A 263 6.19 16.44 23.52
N ASN A 264 4.88 16.54 23.76
CA ASN A 264 4.30 16.87 25.06
C ASN A 264 3.29 15.79 25.47
N PRO A 265 3.76 14.61 25.93
CA PRO A 265 2.85 13.58 26.43
C PRO A 265 2.02 14.17 27.58
N PRO A 266 0.70 13.93 27.62
CA PRO A 266 -0.15 14.42 28.69
C PRO A 266 0.38 13.92 30.04
N ASN A 267 0.60 14.85 30.97
CA ASN A 267 1.14 14.56 32.29
C ASN A 267 0.24 13.49 32.95
N PRO A 268 0.78 12.33 33.37
CA PRO A 268 -0.03 11.25 33.91
C PRO A 268 -0.87 11.77 35.08
N ALA A 269 -2.17 11.49 35.03
CA ALA A 269 -3.09 11.90 36.08
C ALA A 269 -2.58 11.39 37.44
N PRO A 270 -2.60 12.22 38.49
CA PRO A 270 -2.09 11.81 39.79
C PRO A 270 -2.85 10.56 40.27
N PRO A 271 -2.15 9.58 40.87
CA PRO A 271 -2.77 8.33 41.29
C PRO A 271 -3.90 8.63 42.27
N LYS A 272 -5.10 8.11 41.98
CA LYS A 272 -6.24 8.19 42.89
C LYS A 272 -5.86 7.46 44.19
N LYS A 273 -5.84 8.19 45.32
CA LYS A 273 -5.70 7.59 46.64
C LYS A 273 -6.85 6.60 46.83
N VAL A 274 -6.52 5.32 46.92
CA VAL A 274 -7.47 4.28 47.32
C VAL A 274 -7.59 4.39 48.84
N THR A 275 -8.78 4.74 49.31
CA THR A 275 -9.21 4.75 50.72
C THR A 275 -10.06 3.52 51.01
#